data_AF-F5ZCL7-F1
#
_entry.id   AF-F5ZCL7-F1
#
_cell.length_a   1.000
_cell.length_b   1.000
_cell.length_c   1.000
_cell.angle_alpha   90.00
_cell.angle_beta   90.00
_cell.angle_gamma   90.00
#
_symmetry.space_group_name_H-M   'P 1'
#
loop_
_entity.id
_entity.type
_entity.pdbx_description
1 polymer ?
#
loop_
_entity_poly.entity_id
_entity_poly.type
_entity_poly.pdbx_seq_one_letter_code
_entity_poly.pdbx_strand_id
1 'polypeptide(L)'
;MLPKELEEIPLSYFEKATAWLKQKHPARKHITLIGWSKGAELALLLASRDTVFDRVIAIAPSSVVWAGILDDWQTVPGSSWSHNQKGLPFVAFNPTGPVEGLLDLYTQSLQNRTDGGSATIPVENIRGNVVLYSGGMDEIWPSSSMAASICQRMIENERSRCKHIDYPKLGHLLDYKMLNASEDLYKHFVNSIAGKQ
;
A
#
# COMPACT_ATOMS: atom_id res chain seq x y z
N MET A 1 17.70 -8.02 14.85
CA MET A 1 17.14 -6.71 15.23
C MET A 1 16.41 -6.15 14.03
N LEU A 2 15.36 -5.35 14.25
CA LEU A 2 14.67 -4.64 13.17
C LEU A 2 15.48 -3.39 12.78
N PRO A 3 15.43 -2.94 11.52
CA PRO A 3 15.94 -1.63 11.11
C PRO A 3 15.28 -0.52 11.92
N LYS A 4 16.02 0.58 12.15
CA LYS A 4 15.51 1.74 12.90
C LYS A 4 14.60 2.62 12.06
N GLU A 5 14.91 2.75 10.78
CA GLU A 5 14.23 3.62 9.82
C GLU A 5 13.56 2.77 8.73
N LEU A 6 12.60 3.37 8.02
CA LEU A 6 11.92 2.73 6.90
C LEU A 6 12.64 3.09 5.59
N GLU A 7 13.82 2.52 5.37
CA GLU A 7 14.60 2.72 4.16
C GLU A 7 15.26 1.41 3.72
N GLU A 8 15.22 1.15 2.41
CA GLU A 8 15.78 -0.02 1.74
C GLU A 8 15.44 -1.35 2.42
N ILE A 9 14.24 -1.47 3.00
CA ILE A 9 13.82 -2.67 3.72
C ILE A 9 13.72 -3.84 2.72
N PRO A 10 14.50 -4.92 2.90
CA PRO A 10 14.56 -5.98 1.90
C PRO A 10 13.26 -6.77 1.87
N LEU A 11 12.68 -6.96 0.67
CA LEU A 11 11.48 -7.76 0.51
C LEU A 11 11.66 -9.21 0.99
N SER A 12 12.89 -9.72 0.99
CA SER A 12 13.24 -11.04 1.54
C SER A 12 12.99 -11.17 3.05
N TYR A 13 12.82 -10.06 3.76
CA TYR A 13 12.31 -10.07 5.13
C TYR A 13 10.90 -10.67 5.20
N PHE A 14 10.02 -10.28 4.28
CA PHE A 14 8.62 -10.74 4.24
C PHE A 14 8.48 -12.12 3.61
N GLU A 15 9.40 -12.52 2.72
CA GLU A 15 9.48 -13.89 2.19
C GLU A 15 9.70 -14.91 3.33
N LYS A 16 10.53 -14.58 4.32
CA LYS A 16 10.76 -15.43 5.50
C LYS A 16 9.48 -15.61 6.33
N ALA A 17 8.75 -14.52 6.57
CA ALA A 17 7.48 -14.57 7.30
C ALA A 17 6.42 -15.39 6.53
N THR A 18 6.35 -15.20 5.21
CA THR A 18 5.49 -15.96 4.30
C THR A 18 5.81 -17.46 4.34
N ALA A 19 7.08 -17.83 4.23
CA ALA A 19 7.53 -19.22 4.29
C ALA A 19 7.18 -19.86 5.65
N TRP A 20 7.38 -19.14 6.74
CA TRP A 20 7.01 -19.59 8.08
C TRP A 20 5.50 -19.82 8.22
N LEU A 21 4.65 -18.90 7.71
CA LEU A 21 3.20 -19.05 7.73
C LEU A 21 2.74 -20.29 6.94
N LYS A 22 3.30 -20.52 5.75
CA LYS A 22 3.00 -21.71 4.93
C LYS A 22 3.42 -23.00 5.64
N GLN A 23 4.57 -22.99 6.32
CA GLN A 23 5.02 -24.14 7.09
C GLN A 23 4.12 -24.42 8.30
N LYS A 24 3.68 -23.35 9.00
CA LYS A 24 2.81 -23.47 10.18
C LYS A 24 1.39 -23.89 9.83
N HIS A 25 0.92 -23.53 8.63
CA HIS A 25 -0.44 -23.79 8.15
C HIS A 25 -0.44 -24.43 6.74
N PRO A 26 0.10 -25.65 6.56
CA PRO A 26 0.32 -26.25 5.23
C PRO A 26 -0.96 -26.53 4.43
N ALA A 27 -2.11 -26.64 5.10
CA ALA A 27 -3.41 -26.78 4.44
C ALA A 27 -3.92 -25.45 3.81
N ARG A 28 -3.35 -24.30 4.19
CA ARG A 28 -3.69 -22.99 3.64
C ARG A 28 -2.81 -22.72 2.42
N LYS A 29 -3.44 -22.71 1.24
CA LYS A 29 -2.74 -22.48 -0.04
C LYS A 29 -2.40 -21.01 -0.28
N HIS A 30 -3.17 -20.10 0.31
CA HIS A 30 -3.04 -18.66 0.13
C HIS A 30 -3.01 -17.91 1.45
N ILE A 31 -2.47 -16.70 1.41
CA ILE A 31 -2.33 -15.78 2.54
C ILE A 31 -3.02 -14.47 2.17
N THR A 32 -3.88 -13.96 3.06
CA THR A 32 -4.44 -12.62 2.92
C THR A 32 -3.47 -11.59 3.50
N LEU A 33 -3.16 -10.54 2.74
CA LEU A 33 -2.42 -9.38 3.22
C LEU A 33 -3.39 -8.29 3.64
N ILE A 34 -3.15 -7.69 4.81
CA ILE A 34 -3.87 -6.54 5.31
C ILE A 34 -2.84 -5.49 5.71
N GLY A 35 -2.95 -4.29 5.15
CA GLY A 35 -1.99 -3.23 5.36
C GLY A 35 -2.64 -1.85 5.42
N TRP A 36 -2.01 -0.95 6.18
CA TRP A 36 -2.40 0.45 6.32
C TRP A 36 -1.24 1.33 5.91
N SER A 37 -1.50 2.43 5.19
CA SER A 37 -0.48 3.42 4.81
C SER A 37 0.73 2.77 4.11
N LYS A 38 1.96 2.92 4.62
CA LYS A 38 3.15 2.19 4.13
C LYS A 38 2.99 0.67 4.13
N GLY A 39 2.23 0.11 5.07
CA GLY A 39 1.86 -1.31 5.05
C GLY A 39 0.90 -1.66 3.91
N ALA A 40 0.04 -0.74 3.49
CA ALA A 40 -0.85 -0.91 2.33
C ALA A 40 -0.05 -0.86 1.01
N GLU A 41 0.90 0.06 0.90
CA GLU A 41 1.90 0.11 -0.18
C GLU A 41 2.64 -1.23 -0.29
N LEU A 42 3.19 -1.71 0.82
CA LEU A 42 3.89 -3.00 0.88
C LEU A 42 2.98 -4.17 0.51
N ALA A 43 1.74 -4.20 1.01
CA ALA A 43 0.81 -5.30 0.75
C ALA A 43 0.50 -5.44 -0.75
N LEU A 44 0.26 -4.33 -1.44
CA LEU A 44 0.06 -4.30 -2.89
C LEU A 44 1.34 -4.70 -3.64
N LEU A 45 2.50 -4.22 -3.19
CA LEU A 45 3.79 -4.56 -3.78
C LEU A 45 4.10 -6.06 -3.67
N LEU A 46 3.89 -6.67 -2.49
CA LEU A 46 4.10 -8.11 -2.30
C LEU A 46 3.13 -8.95 -3.13
N ALA A 47 1.83 -8.59 -3.13
CA ALA A 47 0.82 -9.32 -3.90
C ALA A 47 1.02 -9.23 -5.42
N SER A 48 1.61 -8.13 -5.91
CA SER A 48 1.96 -7.99 -7.33
C SER A 48 3.11 -8.90 -7.78
N ARG A 49 3.85 -9.49 -6.83
CA ARG A 49 5.06 -10.29 -7.06
C ARG A 49 4.89 -11.77 -6.74
N ASP A 50 4.01 -12.12 -5.80
CA ASP A 50 3.81 -13.50 -5.36
C ASP A 50 2.32 -13.88 -5.33
N THR A 51 1.97 -14.89 -6.11
CA THR A 51 0.61 -15.44 -6.23
C THR A 51 0.12 -16.19 -4.97
N VAL A 52 0.97 -16.38 -3.96
CA VAL A 52 0.51 -16.86 -2.65
C VAL A 52 -0.48 -15.89 -2.01
N PHE A 53 -0.42 -14.61 -2.38
CA PHE A 53 -1.32 -13.58 -1.89
C PHE A 53 -2.51 -13.41 -2.85
N ASP A 54 -3.61 -14.11 -2.57
CA ASP A 54 -4.84 -14.09 -3.38
C ASP A 54 -5.88 -13.08 -2.87
N ARG A 55 -5.57 -12.38 -1.77
CA ARG A 55 -6.41 -11.34 -1.21
C ARG A 55 -5.58 -10.24 -0.56
N VAL A 56 -5.91 -9.00 -0.87
CA VAL A 56 -5.31 -7.81 -0.27
C VAL A 56 -6.40 -6.89 0.26
N ILE A 57 -6.25 -6.42 1.49
CA ILE A 57 -7.05 -5.35 2.07
C ILE A 57 -6.10 -4.19 2.40
N ALA A 58 -6.22 -3.09 1.67
CA ALA A 58 -5.29 -1.98 1.74
C ALA A 58 -6.04 -0.71 2.18
N ILE A 59 -5.63 -0.13 3.31
CA ILE A 59 -6.23 1.07 3.89
C ILE A 59 -5.26 2.24 3.68
N ALA A 60 -5.77 3.36 3.15
CA ALA A 60 -4.97 4.48 2.69
C ALA A 60 -3.87 4.01 1.71
N PRO A 61 -4.23 3.31 0.61
CA PRO A 61 -3.24 2.68 -0.25
C PRO A 61 -2.39 3.70 -1.00
N SER A 62 -1.20 3.26 -1.41
CA SER A 62 -0.39 3.94 -2.42
C SER A 62 -0.40 3.16 -3.74
N SER A 63 -0.45 3.89 -4.86
CA SER A 63 -0.28 3.31 -6.21
C SER A 63 1.19 3.16 -6.63
N VAL A 64 2.11 3.72 -5.86
CA VAL A 64 3.56 3.78 -6.16
C VAL A 64 4.40 3.36 -4.96
N VAL A 65 5.62 2.91 -5.23
CA VAL A 65 6.64 2.82 -4.20
C VAL A 65 7.15 4.23 -3.89
N TRP A 66 7.13 4.60 -2.62
CA TRP A 66 7.58 5.91 -2.16
C TRP A 66 9.00 5.84 -1.60
N ALA A 67 9.64 7.01 -1.52
CA ALA A 67 10.85 7.18 -0.73
C ALA A 67 10.65 6.73 0.74
N GLY A 68 11.74 6.36 1.37
CA GLY A 68 11.80 5.94 2.77
C GLY A 68 11.41 7.03 3.76
N ILE A 69 11.23 6.62 5.02
CA ILE A 69 10.96 7.51 6.15
C ILE A 69 12.14 7.41 7.10
N LEU A 70 12.89 8.51 7.20
CA LEU A 70 14.08 8.64 8.03
C LEU A 70 13.79 9.51 9.26
N ASP A 71 14.56 9.32 10.32
CA ASP A 71 14.50 10.15 11.53
C ASP A 71 15.05 11.56 11.23
N ASP A 72 16.09 11.64 10.39
CA ASP A 72 16.66 12.90 9.90
C ASP A 72 16.01 13.35 8.59
N TRP A 73 15.18 14.38 8.68
CA TRP A 73 14.46 14.97 7.55
C TRP A 73 15.35 15.78 6.60
N GLN A 74 16.62 16.02 6.95
CA GLN A 74 17.59 16.66 6.04
C GLN A 74 18.27 15.67 5.09
N THR A 75 18.27 14.39 5.46
CA THR A 75 18.83 13.33 4.63
C THR A 75 17.85 13.01 3.50
N VAL A 76 18.36 12.92 2.26
CA VAL A 76 17.54 12.53 1.10
C VAL A 76 17.28 11.02 1.18
N PRO A 77 16.03 10.58 1.36
CA PRO A 77 15.73 9.17 1.48
C PRO A 77 15.86 8.43 0.15
N GLY A 78 16.38 7.21 0.22
CA GLY A 78 16.28 6.19 -0.80
C GLY A 78 14.89 5.57 -0.89
N SER A 79 14.80 4.40 -1.52
CA SER A 79 13.53 3.65 -1.63
C SER A 79 13.08 3.13 -0.28
N SER A 80 11.76 3.03 -0.04
CA SER A 80 11.26 2.33 1.17
C SER A 80 11.63 0.84 1.17
N TRP A 81 11.74 0.23 -0.01
CA TRP A 81 11.88 -1.22 -0.17
C TRP A 81 13.09 -1.54 -1.05
N SER A 82 13.76 -2.65 -0.76
CA SER A 82 14.84 -3.17 -1.59
C SER A 82 14.60 -4.60 -2.02
N HIS A 83 15.21 -4.97 -3.15
CA HIS A 83 15.26 -6.34 -3.63
C HIS A 83 16.68 -6.63 -4.10
N ASN A 84 17.26 -7.76 -3.66
CA ASN A 84 18.66 -8.10 -3.93
C ASN A 84 19.64 -6.96 -3.57
N GLN A 85 19.46 -6.36 -2.39
CA GLN A 85 20.30 -5.28 -1.85
C GLN A 85 20.32 -4.00 -2.71
N LYS A 86 19.31 -3.80 -3.55
CA LYS A 86 19.11 -2.57 -4.32
C LYS A 86 17.73 -2.00 -4.04
N GLY A 87 17.65 -0.71 -3.73
CA GLY A 87 16.37 -0.01 -3.66
C GLY A 87 15.53 -0.26 -4.90
N LEU A 88 14.23 -0.54 -4.71
CA LEU A 88 13.29 -0.61 -5.83
C LEU A 88 13.10 0.78 -6.42
N PRO A 89 12.76 0.90 -7.72
CA PRO A 89 12.32 2.17 -8.28
C PRO A 89 11.23 2.78 -7.40
N PHE A 90 11.38 4.06 -7.09
CA PHE A 90 10.52 4.78 -6.15
C PHE A 90 10.29 6.21 -6.62
N VAL A 91 9.19 6.81 -6.16
CA VAL A 91 8.96 8.25 -6.32
C VAL A 91 9.72 8.97 -5.21
N ALA A 92 10.76 9.70 -5.60
CA ALA A 92 11.51 10.59 -4.70
C ALA A 92 10.67 11.80 -4.31
N PHE A 93 10.95 12.38 -3.14
CA PHE A 93 10.38 13.67 -2.78
C PHE A 93 10.93 14.77 -3.69
N ASN A 94 10.04 15.39 -4.46
CA ASN A 94 10.39 16.39 -5.48
C ASN A 94 9.34 17.52 -5.54
N PRO A 95 9.11 18.26 -4.43
CA PRO A 95 8.27 19.44 -4.47
C PRO A 95 8.93 20.54 -5.30
N THR A 96 8.13 21.29 -6.08
CA THR A 96 8.62 22.40 -6.92
C THR A 96 8.27 23.77 -6.36
N GLY A 97 7.46 23.84 -5.29
CA GLY A 97 7.11 25.06 -4.57
C GLY A 97 7.19 24.89 -3.06
N PRO A 98 6.65 25.88 -2.29
CA PRO A 98 6.40 25.71 -0.87
C PRO A 98 5.61 24.43 -0.58
N VAL A 99 5.86 23.82 0.57
CA VAL A 99 5.21 22.58 1.00
C VAL A 99 4.35 22.85 2.23
N GLU A 100 3.03 22.70 2.08
CA GLU A 100 2.04 22.83 3.15
C GLU A 100 1.63 21.45 3.69
N GLY A 101 2.51 20.83 4.47
CA GLY A 101 2.27 19.53 5.09
C GLY A 101 2.55 18.33 4.18
N LEU A 102 2.22 17.12 4.66
CA LEU A 102 2.58 15.88 3.99
C LEU A 102 1.77 15.65 2.71
N LEU A 103 0.45 15.89 2.74
CA LEU A 103 -0.39 15.75 1.55
C LEU A 103 0.17 16.54 0.36
N ASP A 104 0.59 17.79 0.61
CA ASP A 104 1.15 18.65 -0.42
C ASP A 104 2.51 18.14 -0.92
N LEU A 105 3.41 17.74 0.00
CA LEU A 105 4.69 17.11 -0.34
C LEU A 105 4.50 15.90 -1.26
N TYR A 106 3.66 14.95 -0.87
CA TYR A 106 3.41 13.72 -1.62
C TYR A 106 2.70 14.02 -2.94
N THR A 107 1.75 14.96 -2.96
CA THR A 107 1.01 15.34 -4.18
C THR A 107 1.93 15.99 -5.21
N GLN A 108 2.72 16.99 -4.81
CA GLN A 108 3.70 17.62 -5.71
C GLN A 108 4.73 16.60 -6.19
N SER A 109 5.25 15.76 -5.30
CA SER A 109 6.23 14.73 -5.67
C SER A 109 5.65 13.70 -6.64
N LEU A 110 4.38 13.31 -6.49
CA LEU A 110 3.70 12.43 -7.43
C LEU A 110 3.55 13.08 -8.81
N GLN A 111 3.19 14.36 -8.85
CA GLN A 111 3.01 15.12 -10.10
C GLN A 111 4.34 15.37 -10.81
N ASN A 112 5.40 15.64 -10.05
CA ASN A 112 6.75 15.97 -10.55
C ASN A 112 7.67 14.75 -10.66
N ARG A 113 7.12 13.54 -10.56
CA ARG A 113 7.91 12.30 -10.59
C ARG A 113 8.64 12.13 -11.93
N THR A 114 9.89 11.67 -11.87
CA THR A 114 10.77 11.52 -13.05
C THR A 114 11.13 10.07 -13.34
N ASP A 115 10.55 9.11 -12.61
CA ASP A 115 10.87 7.68 -12.71
C ASP A 115 10.28 6.99 -13.96
N GLY A 116 9.61 7.74 -14.85
CA GLY A 116 9.01 7.21 -16.07
C GLY A 116 7.91 6.16 -15.82
N GLY A 117 7.32 6.14 -14.62
CA GLY A 117 6.33 5.16 -14.20
C GLY A 117 6.91 3.87 -13.60
N SER A 118 8.24 3.70 -13.59
CA SER A 118 8.91 2.49 -13.05
C SER A 118 8.68 2.27 -11.56
N ALA A 119 8.39 3.32 -10.79
CA ALA A 119 8.03 3.23 -9.37
C ALA A 119 6.56 2.82 -9.13
N THR A 120 5.76 2.73 -10.19
CA THR A 120 4.34 2.36 -10.03
C THR A 120 4.23 0.88 -9.69
N ILE A 121 3.43 0.56 -8.66
CA ILE A 121 3.22 -0.81 -8.25
C ILE A 121 2.42 -1.52 -9.35
N PRO A 122 2.89 -2.66 -9.89
CA PRO A 122 2.25 -3.33 -11.00
C PRO A 122 1.05 -4.17 -10.51
N VAL A 123 0.03 -3.49 -9.97
CA VAL A 123 -1.17 -4.07 -9.36
C VAL A 123 -1.97 -4.95 -10.33
N GLU A 124 -1.85 -4.71 -11.63
CA GLU A 124 -2.40 -5.57 -12.69
C GLU A 124 -1.87 -7.02 -12.62
N ASN A 125 -0.72 -7.26 -12.00
CA ASN A 125 -0.15 -8.60 -11.81
C ASN A 125 -0.78 -9.38 -10.65
N ILE A 126 -1.51 -8.70 -9.75
CA ILE A 126 -2.16 -9.35 -8.61
C ILE A 126 -3.20 -10.35 -9.12
N ARG A 127 -3.13 -11.61 -8.67
CA ARG A 127 -4.08 -12.68 -9.01
C ARG A 127 -4.99 -12.94 -7.81
N GLY A 128 -6.00 -12.10 -7.63
CA GLY A 128 -6.84 -12.18 -6.44
C GLY A 128 -7.79 -11.01 -6.24
N ASN A 129 -8.42 -10.98 -5.07
CA ASN A 129 -9.35 -9.93 -4.68
C ASN A 129 -8.60 -8.83 -3.92
N VAL A 130 -8.68 -7.60 -4.41
CA VAL A 130 -8.13 -6.41 -3.76
C VAL A 130 -9.29 -5.54 -3.28
N VAL A 131 -9.32 -5.24 -1.98
CA VAL A 131 -10.25 -4.29 -1.40
C VAL A 131 -9.46 -3.10 -0.88
N LEU A 132 -9.76 -1.93 -1.41
CA LEU A 132 -9.10 -0.67 -1.08
C LEU A 132 -10.06 0.18 -0.26
N TYR A 133 -9.57 0.72 0.85
CA TYR A 133 -10.26 1.72 1.64
C TYR A 133 -9.48 3.03 1.61
N SER A 134 -10.14 4.14 1.35
CA SER A 134 -9.52 5.48 1.36
C SER A 134 -10.38 6.50 2.11
N GLY A 135 -9.71 7.54 2.61
CA GLY A 135 -10.33 8.72 3.18
C GLY A 135 -10.25 9.90 2.22
N GLY A 136 -11.34 10.65 2.05
CA GLY A 136 -11.34 11.87 1.25
C GLY A 136 -10.68 13.06 1.93
N MET A 137 -10.52 13.01 3.26
CA MET A 137 -9.81 14.01 4.07
C MET A 137 -8.41 13.53 4.47
N ASP A 138 -7.81 12.60 3.71
CA ASP A 138 -6.45 12.12 3.92
C ASP A 138 -5.44 13.27 3.89
N GLU A 139 -4.75 13.45 5.00
CA GLU A 139 -3.80 14.52 5.25
C GLU A 139 -2.33 14.16 4.91
N ILE A 140 -2.08 12.92 4.48
CA ILE A 140 -0.74 12.38 4.23
C ILE A 140 -0.45 12.26 2.75
N TRP A 141 -1.34 11.63 1.98
CA TRP A 141 -1.19 11.47 0.53
C TRP A 141 -2.57 11.35 -0.14
N PRO A 142 -2.70 11.51 -1.46
CA PRO A 142 -4.02 11.47 -2.10
C PRO A 142 -4.52 10.02 -2.27
N SER A 143 -4.79 9.31 -1.17
CA SER A 143 -5.12 7.88 -1.16
C SER A 143 -6.37 7.54 -1.95
N SER A 144 -7.37 8.43 -1.98
CA SER A 144 -8.61 8.22 -2.73
C SER A 144 -8.38 8.19 -4.24
N SER A 145 -7.55 9.09 -4.78
CA SER A 145 -7.20 9.06 -6.22
C SER A 145 -6.25 7.92 -6.56
N MET A 146 -5.34 7.56 -5.65
CA MET A 146 -4.49 6.37 -5.80
C MET A 146 -5.28 5.08 -5.78
N ALA A 147 -6.28 4.95 -4.92
CA ALA A 147 -7.15 3.77 -4.86
C ALA A 147 -7.95 3.61 -6.17
N ALA A 148 -8.49 4.71 -6.69
CA ALA A 148 -9.18 4.71 -7.98
C ALA A 148 -8.25 4.29 -9.12
N SER A 149 -7.00 4.81 -9.17
CA SER A 149 -6.03 4.46 -10.20
C SER A 149 -5.58 2.99 -10.13
N ILE A 150 -5.45 2.44 -8.92
CA ILE A 150 -5.17 1.01 -8.70
C ILE A 150 -6.30 0.17 -9.30
N CYS A 151 -7.56 0.43 -8.92
CA CYS A 151 -8.68 -0.34 -9.46
C CYS A 151 -8.79 -0.19 -10.97
N GLN A 152 -8.57 1.00 -11.53
CA GLN A 152 -8.58 1.23 -12.97
C GLN A 152 -7.55 0.35 -13.70
N ARG A 153 -6.33 0.23 -13.18
CA ARG A 153 -5.29 -0.65 -13.76
C ARG A 153 -5.64 -2.13 -13.66
N MET A 154 -6.39 -2.52 -12.63
CA MET A 154 -6.79 -3.92 -12.43
C MET A 154 -7.99 -4.33 -13.30
N ILE A 155 -8.75 -3.41 -13.90
CA ILE A 155 -9.92 -3.71 -14.74
C ILE A 155 -9.57 -4.62 -15.93
N GLU A 156 -8.35 -4.49 -16.47
CA GLU A 156 -7.90 -5.25 -17.64
C GLU A 156 -7.57 -6.73 -17.33
N ASN A 157 -7.59 -7.13 -16.05
CA ASN A 157 -7.23 -8.48 -15.64
C ASN A 157 -8.46 -9.30 -15.23
N GLU A 158 -8.87 -10.24 -16.09
CA GLU A 158 -9.99 -11.16 -15.83
C GLU A 158 -9.82 -12.06 -14.59
N ARG A 159 -8.58 -12.20 -14.08
CA ARG A 159 -8.24 -13.05 -12.94
C ARG A 159 -8.16 -12.29 -11.61
N SER A 160 -8.45 -10.99 -11.61
CA SER A 160 -8.43 -10.18 -10.40
C SER A 160 -9.70 -9.36 -10.28
N ARG A 161 -9.98 -8.92 -9.05
CA ARG A 161 -11.10 -8.03 -8.76
C ARG A 161 -10.59 -6.93 -7.86
N CYS A 162 -10.91 -5.69 -8.19
CA CYS A 162 -10.64 -4.55 -7.34
C CYS A 162 -11.95 -3.93 -6.89
N LYS A 163 -12.09 -3.69 -5.58
CA LYS A 163 -13.20 -2.97 -4.97
C LYS A 163 -12.64 -1.80 -4.19
N HIS A 164 -13.05 -0.60 -4.56
CA HIS A 164 -12.70 0.63 -3.84
C HIS A 164 -13.88 1.08 -2.99
N ILE A 165 -13.66 1.22 -1.68
CA ILE A 165 -14.64 1.72 -0.72
C ILE A 165 -14.11 3.05 -0.19
N ASP A 166 -14.64 4.14 -0.73
CA ASP A 166 -14.23 5.49 -0.40
C ASP A 166 -15.07 6.06 0.76
N TYR A 167 -14.40 6.74 1.70
CA TYR A 167 -15.03 7.47 2.80
C TYR A 167 -14.65 8.96 2.72
N PRO A 168 -15.42 9.78 1.98
CA PRO A 168 -15.01 11.15 1.62
C PRO A 168 -14.73 12.10 2.80
N LYS A 169 -15.20 11.76 4.01
CA LYS A 169 -15.13 12.62 5.20
C LYS A 169 -14.17 12.12 6.29
N LEU A 170 -13.44 11.03 6.03
CA LEU A 170 -12.50 10.48 7.00
C LEU A 170 -11.05 10.77 6.58
N GLY A 171 -10.15 10.84 7.57
CA GLY A 171 -8.72 11.07 7.37
C GLY A 171 -7.95 9.82 6.93
N HIS A 172 -6.62 9.88 7.00
CA HIS A 172 -5.72 8.87 6.46
C HIS A 172 -6.06 7.44 6.92
N LEU A 173 -6.16 7.19 8.22
CA LEU A 173 -6.48 5.86 8.77
C LEU A 173 -7.99 5.66 9.03
N LEU A 174 -8.83 6.37 8.27
CA LEU A 174 -10.29 6.36 8.41
C LEU A 174 -10.74 6.68 9.84
N ASP A 175 -10.02 7.61 10.50
CA ASP A 175 -10.21 8.02 11.89
C ASP A 175 -10.23 6.86 12.89
N TYR A 176 -9.59 5.74 12.55
CA TYR A 176 -9.60 4.49 13.31
C TYR A 176 -11.00 3.88 13.54
N LYS A 177 -12.02 4.38 12.85
CA LYS A 177 -13.41 3.90 12.98
C LYS A 177 -13.55 2.42 12.60
N MET A 178 -12.65 1.90 11.77
CA MET A 178 -12.56 0.48 11.46
C MET A 178 -12.19 -0.43 12.63
N LEU A 179 -11.72 0.12 13.75
CA LEU A 179 -11.40 -0.62 14.98
C LEU A 179 -12.55 -0.58 15.99
N ASN A 180 -13.56 0.26 15.77
CA ASN A 180 -14.69 0.42 16.67
C ASN A 180 -15.89 -0.42 16.20
N ALA A 181 -16.24 -1.47 16.95
CA ALA A 181 -17.31 -2.40 16.61
C ALA A 181 -18.70 -1.74 16.46
N SER A 182 -18.92 -0.53 16.98
CA SER A 182 -20.17 0.20 16.80
C SER A 182 -20.28 0.90 15.44
N GLU A 183 -19.17 1.09 14.71
CA GLU A 183 -19.14 1.78 13.42
C GLU A 183 -19.53 0.83 12.28
N ASP A 184 -20.26 1.33 11.29
CA ASP A 184 -20.57 0.54 10.09
C ASP A 184 -19.32 0.20 9.27
N LEU A 185 -18.30 1.08 9.30
CA LEU A 185 -17.00 0.81 8.70
C LEU A 185 -16.34 -0.44 9.29
N TYR A 186 -16.46 -0.69 10.60
CA TYR A 186 -15.95 -1.93 11.20
C TYR A 186 -16.62 -3.16 10.59
N LYS A 187 -17.95 -3.12 10.41
CA LYS A 187 -18.71 -4.24 9.80
C LYS A 187 -18.26 -4.48 8.36
N HIS A 188 -18.06 -3.42 7.57
CA HIS A 188 -17.50 -3.54 6.23
C HIS A 188 -16.11 -4.18 6.27
N PHE A 189 -15.21 -3.68 7.13
CA PHE A 189 -13.86 -4.20 7.26
C PHE A 189 -13.82 -5.70 7.62
N VAL A 190 -14.58 -6.12 8.64
CA VAL A 190 -14.69 -7.53 9.04
C VAL A 190 -15.26 -8.40 7.92
N ASN A 191 -16.25 -7.90 7.17
CA ASN A 191 -16.79 -8.62 6.01
C ASN A 191 -15.76 -8.77 4.87
N SER A 192 -14.89 -7.79 4.65
CA SER A 192 -13.78 -7.90 3.69
C SER A 192 -12.78 -8.98 4.12
N ILE A 193 -12.44 -9.04 5.41
CA ILE A 193 -11.56 -10.09 5.96
C ILE A 193 -12.18 -11.47 5.74
N ALA A 194 -13.48 -11.62 6.04
CA ALA A 194 -14.21 -12.87 5.87
C ALA A 194 -14.43 -13.27 4.39
N GLY A 195 -14.15 -12.38 3.42
CA GLY A 195 -14.37 -12.64 2.01
C GLY A 195 -15.84 -12.66 1.60
N LYS A 196 -16.70 -11.95 2.34
CA LYS A 196 -18.14 -11.88 2.10
C LYS A 196 -18.55 -10.68 1.23
N GLN A 197 -17.60 -10.09 0.50
CA GLN A 197 -17.76 -8.84 -0.23
C GLN A 197 -17.36 -8.93 -1.69
#